data_AF-A0A8E2DH56-F1
#
_entry.id   AF-A0A8E2DH56-F1
#
_cell.length_a   1.000
_cell.length_b   1.000
_cell.length_c   1.000
_cell.angle_alpha   90.00
_cell.angle_beta   90.00
_cell.angle_gamma   90.00
#
_symmetry.space_group_name_H-M   'P 1'
#
loop_
_entity.id
_entity.type
_entity.pdbx_description
1 polymer ?
#
loop_
_entity_poly.entity_id
_entity_poly.type
_entity_poly.pdbx_seq_one_letter_code
_entity_poly.pdbx_strand_id
1 'polypeptide(L)'
;MRYPATFQFHPPLATLWRRIVDAWLIRPVAWARYQAQTAILFTWTDYKTIFFPITAFACATAPLNSFQDLLRGWVWIWLHLLLCNVSNQARSGREDAVLRPWRPVPAGRITCPQAIVLRWILVAICITLSAAYAEEVVLMTLYLTLTTYLYDEMDLAGHVIGKNLCNIGGYTAFEIGATKIFGGTSHLDSVAKNATLLSGLLIFTTIQTQDFPDVEGDAAAGRVTFPIYAPEFSRAFTLIALITWSMYLSWFWGIGYIGGSFFTALGMYVGLQYYLCRSLAADKRSYIIYNIWLVLAHILPFSARIHSKV
;
A
#
# COMPACT_ATOMS: atom_id res chain seq x y z
N MET A 1 -68.83 -36.69 -6.01
CA MET A 1 -68.42 -36.21 -4.67
C MET A 1 -67.14 -35.39 -4.83
N ARG A 2 -67.23 -34.07 -4.70
CA ARG A 2 -66.08 -33.15 -4.68
C ARG A 2 -65.68 -32.96 -3.21
N TYR A 3 -64.43 -33.28 -2.85
CA TYR A 3 -63.86 -32.84 -1.58
C TYR A 3 -63.48 -31.35 -1.68
N PRO A 4 -63.73 -30.52 -0.66
CA PRO A 4 -63.39 -29.11 -0.71
C PRO A 4 -61.89 -28.88 -0.43
N ALA A 5 -61.41 -27.77 -0.97
CA ALA A 5 -60.04 -27.31 -0.98
C ALA A 5 -59.40 -27.27 0.41
N THR A 6 -58.16 -27.74 0.48
CA THR A 6 -57.23 -27.47 1.58
C THR A 6 -57.00 -25.97 1.69
N PHE A 7 -57.43 -25.37 2.80
CA PHE A 7 -57.07 -24.01 3.18
C PHE A 7 -55.55 -23.93 3.31
N GLN A 8 -54.88 -23.30 2.35
CA GLN A 8 -53.49 -22.91 2.48
C GLN A 8 -53.43 -21.81 3.54
N PHE A 9 -52.92 -22.14 4.73
CA PHE A 9 -52.61 -21.16 5.76
C PHE A 9 -51.64 -20.12 5.17
N HIS A 10 -52.09 -18.87 5.07
CA HIS A 10 -51.20 -17.74 4.82
C HIS A 10 -50.08 -17.76 5.88
N PRO A 11 -48.80 -17.53 5.49
CA PRO A 11 -47.73 -17.42 6.45
C PRO A 11 -48.12 -16.37 7.50
N PRO A 12 -48.07 -16.67 8.82
CA PRO A 12 -48.42 -15.70 9.84
C PRO A 12 -47.61 -14.43 9.59
N LEU A 13 -48.21 -13.24 9.76
CA LEU A 13 -47.59 -11.95 9.44
C LEU A 13 -46.14 -11.82 9.95
N ALA A 14 -45.82 -12.45 11.10
CA ALA A 14 -44.47 -12.57 11.63
C ALA A 14 -43.46 -13.29 10.71
N THR A 15 -43.86 -14.33 10.00
CA THR A 15 -43.01 -15.06 9.03
C THR A 15 -42.82 -14.31 7.72
N LEU A 16 -43.86 -13.60 7.24
CA LEU A 16 -43.72 -12.69 6.09
C LEU A 16 -42.80 -11.51 6.43
N TRP A 17 -43.00 -10.90 7.59
CA TRP A 17 -42.15 -9.84 8.12
C TRP A 17 -40.70 -10.30 8.28
N ARG A 18 -40.45 -11.48 8.86
CA ARG A 18 -39.10 -12.07 8.94
C ARG A 18 -38.48 -12.25 7.56
N ARG A 19 -39.21 -12.78 6.57
CA ARG A 19 -38.69 -12.93 5.20
C ARG A 19 -38.34 -11.59 4.55
N ILE A 20 -39.14 -10.55 4.78
CA ILE A 20 -38.88 -9.20 4.27
C ILE A 20 -37.62 -8.62 4.94
N VAL A 21 -37.53 -8.69 6.28
CA VAL A 21 -36.35 -8.22 7.03
C VAL A 21 -35.09 -9.00 6.62
N ASP A 22 -35.20 -10.32 6.45
CA ASP A 22 -34.10 -11.17 6.01
C ASP A 22 -33.62 -10.79 4.60
N ALA A 23 -34.55 -10.59 3.65
CA ALA A 23 -34.23 -10.31 2.26
C ALA A 23 -33.69 -8.89 2.03
N TRP A 24 -34.25 -7.90 2.72
CA TRP A 24 -33.99 -6.49 2.44
C TRP A 24 -33.01 -5.83 3.41
N LEU A 25 -32.79 -6.41 4.59
CA LEU A 25 -31.90 -5.85 5.61
C LEU A 25 -30.76 -6.80 5.95
N ILE A 26 -31.05 -8.01 6.41
CA ILE A 26 -30.01 -8.90 6.97
C ILE A 26 -29.07 -9.42 5.89
N ARG A 27 -29.59 -9.93 4.77
CA ARG A 27 -28.76 -10.45 3.67
C ARG A 27 -27.91 -9.38 3.00
N PRO A 28 -28.43 -8.19 2.64
CA PRO A 28 -27.61 -7.12 2.06
C PRO A 28 -26.51 -6.64 3.02
N VAL A 29 -26.81 -6.48 4.30
CA VAL A 29 -25.82 -6.07 5.31
C VAL A 29 -24.74 -7.13 5.48
N ALA A 30 -25.12 -8.41 5.58
CA ALA A 30 -24.16 -9.51 5.67
C ALA A 30 -23.26 -9.59 4.42
N TRP A 31 -23.85 -9.41 3.24
CA TRP A 31 -23.11 -9.36 1.98
C TRP A 31 -22.15 -8.17 1.93
N ALA A 32 -22.61 -6.97 2.27
CA ALA A 32 -21.77 -5.77 2.28
C ALA A 32 -20.61 -5.92 3.27
N ARG A 33 -20.87 -6.44 4.47
CA ARG A 33 -19.82 -6.76 5.46
C ARG A 33 -18.81 -7.76 4.92
N TYR A 34 -19.29 -8.80 4.24
CA TYR A 34 -18.42 -9.80 3.63
C TYR A 34 -17.49 -9.18 2.58
N GLN A 35 -18.03 -8.33 1.67
CA GLN A 35 -17.24 -7.65 0.64
C GLN A 35 -16.25 -6.65 1.23
N ALA A 36 -16.68 -5.85 2.21
CA ALA A 36 -15.80 -4.89 2.89
C ALA A 36 -14.63 -5.60 3.57
N GLN A 37 -14.90 -6.71 4.26
CA GLN A 37 -13.84 -7.51 4.87
C GLN A 37 -12.91 -8.12 3.81
N THR A 38 -13.43 -8.59 2.67
CA THR A 38 -12.60 -9.08 1.56
C THR A 38 -11.66 -7.99 1.03
N ALA A 39 -12.16 -6.76 0.83
CA ALA A 39 -11.33 -5.64 0.37
C ALA A 39 -10.28 -5.20 1.41
N ILE A 40 -10.64 -5.20 2.70
CA ILE A 40 -9.69 -4.93 3.79
C ILE A 40 -8.60 -6.02 3.83
N LEU A 41 -8.96 -7.28 3.67
CA LEU A 41 -7.99 -8.38 3.65
C LEU A 41 -7.05 -8.30 2.45
N PHE A 42 -7.47 -7.77 1.29
CA PHE A 42 -6.54 -7.50 0.19
C PHE A 42 -5.47 -6.48 0.58
N THR A 43 -5.84 -5.44 1.34
CA THR A 43 -5.00 -4.26 1.61
C THR A 43 -4.34 -4.25 3.00
N TRP A 44 -4.63 -5.26 3.82
CA TRP A 44 -4.31 -5.26 5.26
C TRP A 44 -2.84 -4.98 5.59
N THR A 45 -1.92 -5.64 4.90
CA THR A 45 -0.48 -5.47 5.15
C THR A 45 0.05 -4.12 4.72
N ASP A 46 -0.65 -3.45 3.80
CA ASP A 46 -0.14 -2.27 3.12
C ASP A 46 -0.68 -0.95 3.67
N TYR A 47 -1.49 -1.01 4.73
CA TYR A 47 -1.77 0.19 5.51
C TYR A 47 -0.49 0.82 6.05
N LYS A 48 0.40 -0.01 6.61
CA LYS A 48 1.68 0.44 7.20
C LYS A 48 2.77 0.72 6.17
N THR A 49 2.72 0.11 4.99
CA THR A 49 3.78 0.22 3.97
C THR A 49 3.45 1.27 2.91
N ILE A 50 2.17 1.45 2.55
CA ILE A 50 1.74 2.39 1.50
C ILE A 50 0.79 3.43 2.06
N PHE A 51 -0.36 3.03 2.62
CA PHE A 51 -1.44 3.98 2.90
C PHE A 51 -1.01 5.12 3.83
N PHE A 52 -0.39 4.81 4.97
CA PHE A 52 0.08 5.82 5.92
C PHE A 52 1.32 6.58 5.41
N PRO A 53 2.37 5.92 4.87
CA PRO A 53 3.53 6.64 4.31
C PRO A 53 3.19 7.59 3.17
N ILE A 54 2.31 7.20 2.23
CA ILE A 54 1.88 8.06 1.12
C ILE A 54 0.99 9.20 1.62
N THR A 55 0.10 8.94 2.57
CA THR A 55 -0.70 10.00 3.20
C THR A 55 0.21 11.04 3.88
N ALA A 56 1.17 10.58 4.67
CA ALA A 56 2.11 11.44 5.38
C ALA A 56 2.96 12.25 4.40
N PHE A 57 3.45 11.61 3.33
CA PHE A 57 4.16 12.26 2.23
C PHE A 57 3.31 13.36 1.62
N ALA A 58 2.11 13.04 1.12
CA ALA A 58 1.24 13.98 0.42
C ALA A 58 0.83 15.17 1.32
N CYS A 59 0.57 14.94 2.61
CA CYS A 59 0.32 16.01 3.58
C CYS A 59 1.53 16.94 3.80
N ALA A 60 2.75 16.41 3.74
CA ALA A 60 3.97 17.19 3.96
C ALA A 60 4.42 17.92 2.69
N THR A 61 4.14 17.35 1.52
CA THR A 61 4.56 17.89 0.22
C THR A 61 3.50 18.74 -0.44
N ALA A 62 2.22 18.64 -0.09
CA ALA A 62 1.18 19.55 -0.55
C ALA A 62 0.68 20.46 0.59
N PRO A 63 0.46 21.76 0.36
CA PRO A 63 -0.40 22.53 1.26
C PRO A 63 -1.81 21.94 1.17
N LEU A 64 -2.25 21.23 2.21
CA LEU A 64 -3.57 20.62 2.22
C LEU A 64 -4.64 21.68 1.95
N ASN A 65 -5.37 21.53 0.85
CA ASN A 65 -6.32 22.54 0.40
C ASN A 65 -7.61 22.51 1.24
N SER A 66 -8.12 21.32 1.54
CA SER A 66 -9.32 21.14 2.34
C SER A 66 -9.39 19.75 2.99
N PHE A 67 -10.25 19.59 4.01
CA PHE A 67 -10.55 18.27 4.57
C PHE A 67 -11.24 17.35 3.53
N GLN A 68 -12.00 17.92 2.59
CA GLN A 68 -12.62 17.14 1.53
C GLN A 68 -11.58 16.54 0.58
N ASP A 69 -10.51 17.27 0.28
CA ASP A 69 -9.43 16.79 -0.57
C ASP A 69 -8.57 15.73 0.13
N LEU A 70 -8.41 15.82 1.46
CA LEU A 70 -7.86 14.73 2.27
C LEU A 70 -8.67 13.45 2.12
N LEU A 71 -10.01 13.53 2.28
CA LEU A 71 -10.89 12.37 2.16
C LEU A 71 -10.88 11.77 0.74
N ARG A 72 -10.94 12.62 -0.28
CA ARG A 72 -10.82 12.22 -1.70
C ARG A 72 -9.50 11.51 -1.96
N GLY A 73 -8.42 12.06 -1.43
CA GLY A 73 -7.09 11.50 -1.53
C GLY A 73 -6.97 10.14 -0.83
N TRP A 74 -7.54 9.97 0.37
CA TRP A 74 -7.59 8.66 1.04
C TRP A 74 -8.36 7.62 0.24
N VAL A 75 -9.52 7.98 -0.32
CA VAL A 75 -10.29 7.10 -1.20
C VAL A 75 -9.47 6.71 -2.42
N TRP A 76 -8.79 7.69 -3.04
CA TRP A 76 -7.93 7.46 -4.19
C TRP A 76 -6.77 6.51 -3.86
N ILE A 77 -6.01 6.77 -2.78
CA ILE A 77 -4.90 5.92 -2.33
C ILE A 77 -5.40 4.50 -2.06
N TRP A 78 -6.49 4.35 -1.30
CA TRP A 78 -6.99 3.04 -0.92
C TRP A 78 -7.51 2.23 -2.12
N LEU A 79 -8.20 2.85 -3.07
CA LEU A 79 -8.68 2.16 -4.28
C LEU A 79 -7.53 1.73 -5.20
N HIS A 80 -6.51 2.57 -5.36
CA HIS A 80 -5.31 2.20 -6.13
C HIS A 80 -4.49 1.13 -5.41
N LEU A 81 -4.45 1.15 -4.07
CA LEU A 81 -3.84 0.10 -3.28
C LEU A 81 -4.58 -1.23 -3.41
N LEU A 82 -5.92 -1.18 -3.47
CA LEU A 82 -6.76 -2.35 -3.74
C LEU A 82 -6.51 -2.89 -5.16
N LEU A 83 -6.37 -2.02 -6.16
CA LEU A 83 -6.00 -2.40 -7.53
C LEU A 83 -4.69 -3.21 -7.55
N CYS A 84 -3.63 -2.67 -6.95
CA CYS A 84 -2.32 -3.32 -6.93
C CYS A 84 -2.37 -4.65 -6.19
N ASN A 85 -3.04 -4.68 -5.04
CA ASN A 85 -3.14 -5.88 -4.22
C ASN A 85 -3.98 -6.99 -4.84
N VAL A 86 -5.11 -6.65 -5.48
CA VAL A 86 -5.91 -7.63 -6.21
C VAL A 86 -5.11 -8.20 -7.36
N SER A 87 -4.34 -7.38 -8.09
CA SER A 87 -3.49 -7.87 -9.18
C SER A 87 -2.43 -8.84 -8.69
N ASN A 88 -1.63 -8.43 -7.70
CA ASN A 88 -0.56 -9.26 -7.13
C ASN A 88 -1.10 -10.57 -6.52
N GLN A 89 -2.32 -10.54 -5.95
CA GLN A 89 -2.91 -11.70 -5.28
C GLN A 89 -3.77 -12.58 -6.21
N ALA A 90 -4.05 -12.16 -7.46
CA ALA A 90 -4.98 -12.85 -8.35
C ALA A 90 -4.49 -14.24 -8.78
N ARG A 91 -3.17 -14.45 -8.84
CA ARG A 91 -2.53 -15.70 -9.31
C ARG A 91 -1.68 -16.40 -8.24
N SER A 92 -1.44 -15.76 -7.10
CA SER A 92 -0.58 -16.26 -6.01
C SER A 92 -1.28 -17.23 -5.05
N GLY A 93 -2.50 -17.69 -5.34
CA GLY A 93 -3.34 -18.43 -4.37
C GLY A 93 -2.68 -19.65 -3.72
N ARG A 94 -1.79 -20.37 -4.42
CA ARG A 94 -1.06 -21.52 -3.85
C ARG A 94 0.06 -21.10 -2.91
N GLU A 95 0.88 -20.12 -3.32
CA GLU A 95 1.95 -19.56 -2.50
C GLU A 95 1.37 -18.92 -1.23
N ASP A 96 0.33 -18.10 -1.41
CA ASP A 96 -0.34 -17.41 -0.32
C ASP A 96 -1.06 -18.38 0.62
N ALA A 97 -1.52 -19.55 0.16
CA ALA A 97 -2.09 -20.54 1.06
C ALA A 97 -1.09 -21.05 2.12
N VAL A 98 0.20 -21.05 1.79
CA VAL A 98 1.28 -21.44 2.72
C VAL A 98 1.71 -20.25 3.56
N LEU A 99 2.02 -19.12 2.93
CA LEU A 99 2.66 -17.99 3.61
C LEU A 99 1.64 -17.06 4.30
N ARG A 100 0.46 -16.90 3.70
CA ARG A 100 -0.53 -15.86 4.04
C ARG A 100 -1.97 -16.40 3.90
N PRO A 101 -2.34 -17.49 4.61
CA PRO A 101 -3.62 -18.19 4.43
C PRO A 101 -4.85 -17.32 4.72
N TRP A 102 -4.66 -16.20 5.41
CA TRP A 102 -5.69 -15.20 5.71
C TRP A 102 -6.06 -14.32 4.51
N ARG A 103 -5.27 -14.32 3.41
CA ARG A 103 -5.54 -13.52 2.21
C ARG A 103 -6.84 -13.97 1.53
N PRO A 104 -7.53 -13.07 0.79
CA PRO A 104 -8.84 -13.34 0.23
C PRO A 104 -8.96 -14.60 -0.65
N VAL A 105 -7.96 -14.84 -1.52
CA VAL A 105 -7.97 -15.99 -2.43
C VAL A 105 -7.76 -17.31 -1.66
N PRO A 106 -6.70 -17.48 -0.85
CA PRO A 106 -6.53 -18.68 -0.02
C PRO A 106 -7.65 -18.93 0.99
N ALA A 107 -8.21 -17.87 1.59
CA ALA A 107 -9.30 -17.96 2.55
C ALA A 107 -10.66 -18.32 1.90
N GLY A 108 -10.69 -18.57 0.59
CA GLY A 108 -11.88 -18.93 -0.16
C GLY A 108 -12.90 -17.79 -0.28
N ARG A 109 -12.48 -16.54 -0.04
CA ARG A 109 -13.40 -15.40 -0.08
C ARG A 109 -13.77 -14.97 -1.50
N ILE A 110 -12.85 -15.20 -2.42
CA ILE A 110 -12.94 -14.90 -3.86
C ILE A 110 -12.08 -15.92 -4.61
N THR A 111 -12.53 -16.37 -5.78
CA THR A 111 -11.75 -17.31 -6.61
C THR A 111 -10.71 -16.58 -7.47
N CYS A 112 -9.65 -17.27 -7.94
CA CYS A 112 -8.66 -16.65 -8.83
C CYS A 112 -9.29 -16.02 -10.08
N PRO A 113 -10.20 -16.68 -10.82
CA PRO A 113 -10.87 -16.05 -11.97
C PRO A 113 -11.66 -14.79 -11.59
N GLN A 114 -12.34 -14.79 -10.43
CA GLN A 114 -13.04 -13.61 -9.93
C GLN A 114 -12.08 -12.47 -9.59
N ALA A 115 -10.92 -12.77 -8.99
CA ALA A 115 -9.89 -11.77 -8.68
C ALA A 115 -9.30 -11.16 -9.97
N ILE A 116 -9.08 -11.95 -11.02
CA ILE A 116 -8.63 -11.46 -12.34
C ILE A 116 -9.66 -10.51 -12.97
N VAL A 117 -10.95 -10.85 -12.89
CA VAL A 117 -12.03 -9.96 -13.36
C VAL A 117 -12.07 -8.67 -12.52
N LEU A 118 -12.01 -8.81 -11.19
CA LEU A 118 -12.01 -7.67 -10.27
C LEU A 118 -10.84 -6.71 -10.53
N ARG A 119 -9.65 -7.22 -10.85
CA ARG A 119 -8.49 -6.40 -11.22
C ARG A 119 -8.83 -5.43 -12.36
N TRP A 120 -9.39 -5.94 -13.45
CA TRP A 120 -9.69 -5.09 -14.63
C TRP A 120 -10.85 -4.14 -14.38
N ILE A 121 -11.84 -4.55 -13.57
CA ILE A 121 -12.88 -3.64 -13.08
C ILE A 121 -12.26 -2.50 -12.25
N LEU A 122 -11.31 -2.81 -11.37
CA LEU A 122 -10.62 -1.80 -10.56
C LEU A 122 -9.79 -0.84 -11.42
N VAL A 123 -9.16 -1.30 -12.50
CA VAL A 123 -8.49 -0.41 -13.48
C VAL A 123 -9.46 0.63 -14.03
N ALA A 124 -10.63 0.20 -14.51
CA ALA A 124 -11.65 1.11 -15.03
C ALA A 124 -12.17 2.08 -13.95
N ILE A 125 -12.43 1.59 -12.74
CA ILE A 125 -12.85 2.41 -11.60
C ILE A 125 -11.78 3.45 -11.25
N CYS A 126 -10.51 3.06 -11.16
CA CYS A 126 -9.41 3.94 -10.80
C CYS A 126 -9.18 5.02 -11.87
N ILE A 127 -9.25 4.67 -13.16
CA ILE A 127 -9.14 5.65 -14.26
C ILE A 127 -10.30 6.65 -14.17
N THR A 128 -11.53 6.17 -13.98
CA THR A 128 -12.72 7.01 -13.88
C THR A 128 -12.63 7.95 -12.68
N LEU A 129 -12.18 7.44 -11.52
CA LEU A 129 -11.98 8.24 -10.32
C LEU A 129 -10.91 9.31 -10.54
N SER A 130 -9.78 8.96 -11.15
CA SER A 130 -8.70 9.90 -11.46
C SER A 130 -9.09 10.98 -12.45
N ALA A 131 -9.95 10.64 -13.43
CA ALA A 131 -10.50 11.59 -14.40
C ALA A 131 -11.40 12.65 -13.75
N ALA A 132 -11.94 12.40 -12.55
CA ALA A 132 -12.69 13.38 -11.78
C ALA A 132 -11.80 14.46 -11.11
N TYR A 133 -10.47 14.30 -11.13
CA TYR A 133 -9.51 15.23 -10.52
C TYR A 133 -8.73 16.02 -11.57
N ALA A 134 -7.88 15.35 -12.37
CA ALA A 134 -7.07 15.98 -13.41
C ALA A 134 -6.47 14.94 -14.37
N GLU A 135 -6.10 15.38 -15.58
CA GLU A 135 -5.46 14.53 -16.61
C GLU A 135 -4.16 13.89 -16.09
N GLU A 136 -3.33 14.64 -15.36
CA GLU A 136 -2.07 14.10 -14.84
C GLU A 136 -2.29 13.06 -13.74
N VAL A 137 -3.41 13.12 -13.02
CA VAL A 137 -3.77 12.07 -12.05
C VAL A 137 -4.16 10.79 -12.80
N VAL A 138 -4.82 10.89 -13.95
CA VAL A 138 -5.06 9.75 -14.86
C VAL A 138 -3.74 9.17 -15.35
N LEU A 139 -2.76 10.01 -15.72
CA LEU A 139 -1.42 9.53 -16.10
C LEU A 139 -0.75 8.74 -14.98
N MET A 140 -0.89 9.18 -13.71
CA MET A 140 -0.37 8.42 -12.57
C MET A 140 -1.09 7.08 -12.40
N THR A 141 -2.41 7.01 -12.61
CA THR A 141 -3.15 5.74 -12.61
C THR A 141 -2.71 4.80 -13.73
N LEU A 142 -2.51 5.32 -14.94
CA LEU A 142 -2.02 4.53 -16.07
C LEU A 142 -0.59 4.03 -15.83
N TYR A 143 0.27 4.88 -15.28
CA TYR A 143 1.63 4.52 -14.91
C TYR A 143 1.66 3.47 -13.80
N LEU A 144 0.80 3.60 -12.78
CA LEU A 144 0.65 2.58 -11.73
C LEU A 144 0.12 1.27 -12.32
N THR A 145 -0.88 1.32 -13.20
CA THR A 145 -1.43 0.14 -13.88
C THR A 145 -0.36 -0.56 -14.72
N LEU A 146 0.44 0.19 -15.48
CA LEU A 146 1.55 -0.35 -16.25
C LEU A 146 2.60 -0.99 -15.33
N THR A 147 2.96 -0.30 -14.25
CA THR A 147 3.96 -0.80 -13.30
C THR A 147 3.51 -2.09 -12.63
N THR A 148 2.24 -2.17 -12.21
CA THR A 148 1.62 -3.38 -11.67
C THR A 148 1.56 -4.50 -12.71
N TYR A 149 1.22 -4.18 -13.97
CA TYR A 149 1.24 -5.15 -15.06
C TYR A 149 2.65 -5.71 -15.30
N LEU A 150 3.68 -4.86 -15.33
CA LEU A 150 5.07 -5.30 -15.47
C LEU A 150 5.52 -6.13 -14.26
N TYR A 151 5.11 -5.75 -13.05
CA TYR A 151 5.43 -6.47 -11.82
C TYR A 151 4.83 -7.89 -11.84
N ASP A 152 3.54 -8.02 -12.19
CA ASP A 152 2.80 -9.27 -12.08
C ASP A 152 2.82 -10.13 -13.36
N GLU A 153 2.51 -9.57 -14.52
CA GLU A 153 2.31 -10.33 -15.76
C GLU A 153 3.61 -10.53 -16.55
N MET A 154 4.61 -9.65 -16.37
CA MET A 154 5.95 -9.82 -16.94
C MET A 154 6.95 -10.41 -15.94
N ASP A 155 6.48 -10.86 -14.77
CA ASP A 155 7.27 -11.50 -13.72
C ASP A 155 8.49 -10.68 -13.25
N LEU A 156 8.43 -9.34 -13.35
CA LEU A 156 9.51 -8.48 -12.84
C LEU A 156 9.65 -8.59 -11.32
N ALA A 157 8.59 -8.99 -10.61
CA ALA A 157 8.63 -9.32 -9.19
C ALA A 157 9.65 -10.41 -8.83
N GLY A 158 9.91 -11.35 -9.75
CA GLY A 158 10.90 -12.42 -9.58
C GLY A 158 12.36 -11.96 -9.74
N HIS A 159 12.59 -10.77 -10.33
CA HIS A 159 13.92 -10.22 -10.59
C HIS A 159 14.29 -9.11 -9.60
N VAL A 160 15.50 -9.13 -9.03
CA VAL A 160 15.96 -8.11 -8.06
C VAL A 160 15.77 -6.68 -8.56
N ILE A 161 16.27 -6.39 -9.78
CA ILE A 161 16.20 -5.04 -10.35
C ILE A 161 14.77 -4.72 -10.78
N GLY A 162 14.08 -5.66 -11.42
CA GLY A 162 12.70 -5.49 -11.89
C GLY A 162 11.74 -5.15 -10.75
N LYS A 163 11.79 -5.93 -9.66
CA LYS A 163 11.00 -5.73 -8.44
C LYS A 163 11.22 -4.34 -7.86
N ASN A 164 12.49 -3.91 -7.75
CA ASN A 164 12.82 -2.60 -7.18
C ASN A 164 12.36 -1.45 -8.08
N LEU A 165 12.57 -1.54 -9.40
CA LEU A 165 12.09 -0.52 -10.35
C LEU A 165 10.58 -0.37 -10.32
N CYS A 166 9.85 -1.49 -10.29
CA CYS A 166 8.39 -1.47 -10.17
C CYS A 166 7.94 -0.89 -8.83
N ASN A 167 8.60 -1.23 -7.72
CA ASN A 167 8.27 -0.64 -6.43
C ASN A 167 8.47 0.88 -6.43
N ILE A 168 9.60 1.39 -6.91
CA ILE A 168 9.83 2.85 -7.02
C ILE A 168 8.76 3.50 -7.91
N GLY A 169 8.47 2.91 -9.08
CA GLY A 169 7.46 3.42 -9.99
C GLY A 169 6.10 3.51 -9.30
N GLY A 170 5.71 2.47 -8.58
CA GLY A 170 4.48 2.45 -7.79
C GLY A 170 4.44 3.53 -6.71
N TYR A 171 5.47 3.61 -5.86
CA TYR A 171 5.55 4.62 -4.79
C TYR A 171 5.49 6.04 -5.33
N THR A 172 6.31 6.37 -6.33
CA THR A 172 6.33 7.71 -6.92
C THR A 172 5.00 8.06 -7.61
N ALA A 173 4.32 7.10 -8.24
CA ALA A 173 2.98 7.31 -8.81
C ALA A 173 1.95 7.66 -7.73
N PHE A 174 1.96 6.91 -6.62
CA PHE A 174 1.12 7.18 -5.46
C PHE A 174 1.42 8.56 -4.86
N GLU A 175 2.69 8.89 -4.68
CA GLU A 175 3.15 10.16 -4.12
C GLU A 175 2.69 11.34 -4.96
N ILE A 176 2.94 11.31 -6.27
CA ILE A 176 2.57 12.40 -7.19
C ILE A 176 1.04 12.53 -7.27
N GLY A 177 0.32 11.41 -7.43
CA GLY A 177 -1.14 11.40 -7.53
C GLY A 177 -1.80 11.94 -6.25
N ALA A 178 -1.38 11.44 -5.09
CA ALA A 178 -1.90 11.90 -3.80
C ALA A 178 -1.56 13.38 -3.53
N THR A 179 -0.33 13.81 -3.82
CA THR A 179 0.10 15.22 -3.66
C THR A 179 -0.79 16.17 -4.47
N LYS A 180 -1.08 15.83 -5.74
CA LYS A 180 -1.96 16.62 -6.61
C LYS A 180 -3.38 16.73 -6.06
N ILE A 181 -3.95 15.62 -5.59
CA ILE A 181 -5.31 15.59 -5.03
C ILE A 181 -5.37 16.38 -3.73
N PHE A 182 -4.45 16.15 -2.79
CA PHE A 182 -4.45 16.80 -1.47
C PHE A 182 -4.25 18.32 -1.59
N GLY A 183 -3.37 18.73 -2.51
CA GLY A 183 -3.06 20.14 -2.76
C GLY A 183 -4.03 20.86 -3.70
N GLY A 184 -4.96 20.13 -4.35
CA GLY A 184 -5.83 20.70 -5.38
C GLY A 184 -5.04 21.37 -6.52
N THR A 185 -3.83 20.89 -6.82
CA THR A 185 -2.88 21.55 -7.73
C THR A 185 -2.64 20.74 -9.01
N SER A 186 -2.56 21.42 -10.14
CA SER A 186 -2.13 20.82 -11.41
C SER A 186 -0.61 20.67 -11.50
N HIS A 187 0.18 21.43 -10.74
CA HIS A 187 1.64 21.43 -10.84
C HIS A 187 2.32 21.12 -9.51
N LEU A 188 3.37 20.30 -9.57
CA LEU A 188 4.28 20.10 -8.45
C LEU A 188 5.30 21.24 -8.42
N ASP A 189 5.41 21.90 -7.27
CA ASP A 189 6.49 22.85 -7.03
C ASP A 189 7.82 22.15 -6.73
N SER A 190 8.86 22.93 -6.44
CA SER A 190 10.21 22.44 -6.19
C SER A 190 10.28 21.52 -4.96
N VAL A 191 9.53 21.81 -3.90
CA VAL A 191 9.53 20.99 -2.68
C VAL A 191 8.93 19.62 -2.96
N ALA A 192 7.77 19.58 -3.62
CA ALA A 192 7.12 18.32 -3.99
C ALA A 192 7.99 17.50 -4.97
N LYS A 193 8.58 18.13 -5.99
CA LYS A 193 9.49 17.47 -6.95
C LYS A 193 10.72 16.87 -6.26
N ASN A 194 11.39 17.64 -5.40
CA ASN A 194 12.54 17.17 -4.66
C ASN A 194 12.17 16.03 -3.70
N ALA A 195 11.03 16.17 -3.00
CA ALA A 195 10.55 15.12 -2.10
C ALA A 195 10.26 13.81 -2.83
N THR A 196 9.61 13.85 -4.01
CA THR A 196 9.34 12.63 -4.79
C THR A 196 10.62 12.00 -5.31
N LEU A 197 11.58 12.80 -5.81
CA LEU A 197 12.88 12.29 -6.25
C LEU A 197 13.63 11.62 -5.10
N LEU A 198 13.72 12.29 -3.95
CA LEU A 198 14.41 11.77 -2.78
C LEU A 198 13.71 10.54 -2.20
N SER A 199 12.38 10.50 -2.20
CA SER A 199 11.63 9.32 -1.79
C SER A 199 11.91 8.13 -2.71
N GLY A 200 11.87 8.33 -4.03
CA GLY A 200 12.20 7.29 -5.00
C GLY A 200 13.61 6.71 -4.79
N LEU A 201 14.61 7.56 -4.56
CA LEU A 201 16.00 7.14 -4.28
C LEU A 201 16.15 6.44 -2.92
N LEU A 202 15.48 6.98 -1.89
CA LEU A 202 15.46 6.40 -0.55
C LEU A 202 14.87 4.99 -0.62
N ILE A 203 13.66 4.86 -1.17
CA ILE A 203 12.98 3.58 -1.31
C ILE A 203 13.81 2.64 -2.17
N PHE A 204 14.36 3.07 -3.30
CA PHE A 204 15.22 2.20 -4.13
C PHE A 204 16.35 1.53 -3.35
N THR A 205 16.95 2.27 -2.42
CA THR A 205 18.11 1.83 -1.65
C THR A 205 17.75 1.21 -0.30
N THR A 206 16.49 1.21 0.09
CA THR A 206 16.02 0.63 1.37
C THR A 206 14.86 -0.35 1.22
N ILE A 207 14.32 -0.56 0.02
CA ILE A 207 13.17 -1.43 -0.22
C ILE A 207 13.46 -2.89 0.14
N GLN A 208 14.72 -3.33 0.10
CA GLN A 208 15.13 -4.67 0.54
C GLN A 208 14.81 -4.95 2.01
N THR A 209 14.53 -3.93 2.82
CA THR A 209 14.12 -4.11 4.22
C THR A 209 12.85 -4.94 4.36
N GLN A 210 11.97 -4.90 3.35
CA GLN A 210 10.75 -5.72 3.33
C GLN A 210 11.04 -7.21 3.05
N ASP A 211 12.20 -7.52 2.47
CA ASP A 211 12.55 -8.88 2.05
C ASP A 211 13.15 -9.68 3.22
N PHE A 212 13.73 -9.04 4.25
CA PHE A 212 14.32 -9.76 5.39
C PHE A 212 13.33 -10.68 6.12
N PRO A 213 12.08 -10.25 6.44
CA PRO A 213 11.09 -11.14 7.04
C PRO A 213 10.57 -12.23 6.09
N ASP A 214 10.77 -12.08 4.79
CA ASP A 214 10.20 -12.94 3.75
C ASP A 214 11.25 -13.90 3.12
N VAL A 215 12.50 -13.92 3.61
CA VAL A 215 13.61 -14.75 3.06
C VAL A 215 13.22 -16.21 2.83
N GLU A 216 12.64 -16.88 3.84
CA GLU A 216 12.24 -18.29 3.71
C GLU A 216 11.12 -18.48 2.68
N GLY A 217 10.18 -17.55 2.63
CA GLY A 217 9.06 -17.59 1.68
C GLY A 217 9.52 -17.32 0.25
N ASP A 218 10.39 -16.34 0.07
CA ASP A 218 10.98 -16.01 -1.23
C ASP A 218 11.87 -17.15 -1.74
N ALA A 219 12.67 -17.78 -0.87
CA ALA A 219 13.47 -18.95 -1.23
C ALA A 219 12.60 -20.14 -1.63
N ALA A 220 11.50 -20.41 -0.91
CA ALA A 220 10.55 -21.46 -1.26
C ALA A 220 9.80 -21.19 -2.59
N ALA A 221 9.62 -19.91 -2.93
CA ALA A 221 9.05 -19.47 -4.22
C ALA A 221 10.09 -19.41 -5.36
N GLY A 222 11.36 -19.75 -5.10
CA GLY A 222 12.43 -19.70 -6.10
C GLY A 222 12.92 -18.29 -6.43
N ARG A 223 12.58 -17.28 -5.62
CA ARG A 223 13.03 -15.90 -5.80
C ARG A 223 14.43 -15.72 -5.21
N VAL A 224 15.23 -14.90 -5.87
CA VAL A 224 16.57 -14.52 -5.39
C VAL A 224 16.54 -13.04 -5.02
N THR A 225 16.08 -12.71 -3.81
CA THR A 225 16.07 -11.33 -3.29
C THR A 225 17.44 -10.91 -2.76
N PHE A 226 17.63 -9.63 -2.48
CA PHE A 226 18.93 -9.11 -2.03
C PHE A 226 19.43 -9.80 -0.73
N PRO A 227 18.57 -10.05 0.28
CA PRO A 227 18.98 -10.83 1.46
C PRO A 227 19.33 -12.31 1.19
N ILE A 228 18.84 -12.90 0.09
CA ILE A 228 19.19 -14.26 -0.34
C ILE A 228 20.51 -14.26 -1.11
N TYR A 229 20.66 -13.34 -2.06
CA TYR A 229 21.84 -13.22 -2.92
C TYR A 229 23.11 -12.84 -2.12
N ALA A 230 22.98 -11.88 -1.20
CA ALA A 230 24.09 -11.40 -0.39
C ALA A 230 23.65 -11.10 1.05
N PRO A 231 23.51 -12.13 1.91
CA PRO A 231 22.93 -11.99 3.25
C PRO A 231 23.65 -10.99 4.15
N GLU A 232 25.00 -11.04 4.20
CA GLU A 232 25.78 -10.12 5.04
C GLU A 232 25.84 -8.71 4.45
N PHE A 233 26.05 -8.62 3.13
CA PHE A 233 26.16 -7.33 2.46
C PHE A 233 24.83 -6.57 2.48
N SER A 234 23.69 -7.24 2.29
CA SER A 234 22.37 -6.61 2.35
C SER A 234 22.08 -5.94 3.70
N ARG A 235 22.50 -6.57 4.81
CA ARG A 235 22.34 -6.01 6.16
C ARG A 235 23.31 -4.87 6.43
N ALA A 236 24.58 -5.01 6.05
CA ALA A 236 25.57 -3.93 6.16
C ALA A 236 25.15 -2.71 5.31
N PHE A 237 24.72 -2.95 4.07
CA PHE A 237 24.20 -1.93 3.18
C PHE A 237 22.98 -1.22 3.76
N THR A 238 22.02 -1.97 4.32
CA THR A 238 20.83 -1.41 4.96
C THR A 238 21.19 -0.51 6.15
N LEU A 239 22.15 -0.92 7.00
CA LEU A 239 22.65 -0.09 8.11
C LEU A 239 23.25 1.22 7.59
N ILE A 240 24.14 1.15 6.61
CA ILE A 240 24.81 2.33 6.05
C ILE A 240 23.79 3.25 5.36
N ALA A 241 22.87 2.69 4.59
CA ALA A 241 21.83 3.43 3.88
C ALA A 241 20.93 4.20 4.86
N LEU A 242 20.44 3.57 5.93
CA LEU A 242 19.57 4.23 6.90
C LEU A 242 20.27 5.39 7.64
N ILE A 243 21.53 5.22 8.03
CA ILE A 243 22.30 6.30 8.66
C ILE A 243 22.52 7.44 7.66
N THR A 244 22.96 7.11 6.44
CA THR A 244 23.27 8.09 5.40
C THR A 244 22.04 8.91 5.02
N TRP A 245 20.90 8.24 4.79
CA TRP A 245 19.64 8.91 4.48
C TRP A 245 19.14 9.74 5.65
N SER A 246 19.23 9.26 6.89
CA SER A 246 18.86 10.07 8.04
C SER A 246 19.66 11.37 8.12
N MET A 247 20.98 11.30 7.96
CA MET A 247 21.84 12.48 8.00
C MET A 247 21.57 13.41 6.81
N TYR A 248 21.51 12.86 5.60
CA TYR A 248 21.32 13.61 4.38
C TYR A 248 19.96 14.33 4.36
N LEU A 249 18.86 13.62 4.67
CA LEU A 249 17.54 14.25 4.71
C LEU A 249 17.42 15.29 5.82
N SER A 250 18.05 15.06 6.97
CA SER A 250 18.05 16.05 8.07
C SER A 250 18.73 17.35 7.65
N TRP A 251 19.87 17.23 6.96
CA TRP A 251 20.59 18.38 6.41
C TRP A 251 19.81 19.05 5.27
N PHE A 252 19.34 18.28 4.29
CA PHE A 252 18.65 18.77 3.10
C PHE A 252 17.37 19.52 3.44
N TRP A 253 16.57 19.00 4.38
CA TRP A 253 15.32 19.63 4.82
C TRP A 253 15.49 20.65 5.95
N GLY A 254 16.70 20.79 6.50
CA GLY A 254 16.99 21.83 7.50
C GLY A 254 16.25 21.66 8.83
N ILE A 255 16.00 20.43 9.30
CA ILE A 255 15.19 20.15 10.51
C ILE A 255 15.89 20.47 11.84
N GLY A 256 17.08 21.07 11.78
CA GLY A 256 17.90 21.44 12.93
C GLY A 256 18.65 20.27 13.59
N TYR A 257 19.62 20.59 14.45
CA TYR A 257 20.50 19.59 15.06
C TYR A 257 19.77 18.62 15.99
N ILE A 258 18.78 19.09 16.74
CA ILE A 258 18.02 18.25 17.68
C ILE A 258 17.18 17.23 16.91
N GLY A 259 16.36 17.70 15.95
CA GLY A 259 15.53 16.83 15.10
C GLY A 259 16.39 15.87 14.29
N GLY A 260 17.47 16.36 13.68
CA GLY A 260 18.42 15.53 12.93
C GLY A 260 19.11 14.47 13.79
N SER A 261 19.45 14.78 15.04
CA SER A 261 20.05 13.81 15.97
C SER A 261 19.08 12.68 16.31
N PHE A 262 17.81 13.00 16.61
CA PHE A 262 16.79 11.98 16.87
C PHE A 262 16.50 11.11 15.64
N PHE A 263 16.38 11.72 14.45
CA PHE A 263 16.10 10.97 13.23
C PHE A 263 17.28 10.09 12.80
N THR A 264 18.52 10.54 13.02
CA THR A 264 19.74 9.74 12.79
C THR A 264 19.87 8.63 13.81
N ALA A 265 19.59 8.87 15.09
CA ALA A 265 19.58 7.84 16.11
C ALA A 265 18.55 6.73 15.80
N LEU A 266 17.36 7.10 15.29
CA LEU A 266 16.36 6.13 14.86
C LEU A 266 16.85 5.29 13.66
N GLY A 267 17.41 5.94 12.63
CA GLY A 267 17.96 5.24 11.46
C GLY A 267 19.08 4.27 11.84
N MET A 268 20.00 4.72 12.69
CA MET A 268 21.08 3.89 13.24
C MET A 268 20.52 2.71 14.04
N TYR A 269 19.54 2.96 14.91
CA TYR A 269 18.92 1.90 15.71
C TYR A 269 18.29 0.82 14.83
N VAL A 270 17.48 1.21 13.82
CA VAL A 270 16.86 0.25 12.88
C VAL A 270 17.92 -0.51 12.09
N GLY A 271 18.94 0.19 11.57
CA GLY A 271 20.05 -0.43 10.86
C GLY A 271 20.81 -1.44 11.71
N LEU A 272 21.07 -1.11 12.98
CA LEU A 272 21.75 -2.00 13.93
C LEU A 272 20.90 -3.22 14.26
N GLN A 273 19.57 -3.08 14.37
CA GLN A 273 18.68 -4.21 14.55
C GLN A 273 18.80 -5.19 13.36
N TYR A 274 18.75 -4.71 12.12
CA TYR A 274 18.98 -5.57 10.95
C TYR A 274 20.37 -6.18 10.91
N TYR A 275 21.40 -5.45 11.33
CA TYR A 275 22.78 -5.94 11.28
C TYR A 275 23.09 -6.99 12.35
N LEU A 276 22.65 -6.75 13.59
CA LEU A 276 22.99 -7.56 14.76
C LEU A 276 21.99 -8.68 15.05
N CYS A 277 20.68 -8.45 14.83
CA CYS A 277 19.64 -9.41 15.15
C CYS A 277 19.24 -10.20 13.90
N ARG A 278 19.41 -11.53 13.93
CA ARG A 278 19.25 -12.40 12.76
C ARG A 278 18.04 -13.33 12.80
N SER A 279 17.13 -13.13 13.76
CA SER A 279 15.91 -13.96 13.87
C SER A 279 14.77 -13.37 13.04
N LEU A 280 13.91 -14.26 12.51
CA LEU A 280 12.69 -13.86 11.78
C LEU A 280 11.81 -12.90 12.58
N ALA A 281 11.68 -13.12 13.89
CA ALA A 281 10.93 -12.23 14.78
C ALA A 281 11.56 -10.83 14.88
N ALA A 282 12.90 -10.76 14.93
CA ALA A 282 13.62 -9.49 14.92
C ALA A 282 13.50 -8.76 13.58
N ASP A 283 13.58 -9.48 12.45
CA ASP A 283 13.39 -8.88 11.12
C ASP A 283 11.97 -8.33 10.96
N LYS A 284 10.93 -9.07 11.39
CA LYS A 284 9.54 -8.57 11.40
C LYS A 284 9.37 -7.30 12.24
N ARG A 285 9.99 -7.26 13.42
CA ARG A 285 9.96 -6.08 14.30
C ARG A 285 10.71 -4.91 13.68
N SER A 286 11.90 -5.16 13.13
CA SER A 286 12.74 -4.15 12.46
C SER A 286 12.02 -3.56 11.27
N TYR A 287 11.27 -4.36 10.52
CA TYR A 287 10.46 -3.86 9.41
C TYR A 287 9.34 -2.92 9.86
N ILE A 288 8.68 -3.19 10.99
CA ILE A 288 7.69 -2.26 11.56
C ILE A 288 8.35 -0.92 11.91
N ILE A 289 9.51 -0.95 12.58
CA ILE A 289 10.21 0.28 13.01
C ILE A 289 10.77 1.02 11.79
N TYR A 290 11.24 0.31 10.77
CA TYR A 290 11.62 0.89 9.48
C TYR A 290 10.46 1.65 8.84
N ASN A 291 9.23 1.11 8.84
CA ASN A 291 8.07 1.83 8.31
C ASN A 291 7.76 3.10 9.11
N ILE A 292 7.98 3.10 10.44
CA ILE A 292 7.90 4.33 11.25
C ILE A 292 8.96 5.34 10.80
N TRP A 293 10.21 4.89 10.62
CA TRP A 293 11.29 5.74 10.11
C TRP A 293 10.98 6.29 8.72
N LEU A 294 10.38 5.51 7.82
CA LEU A 294 9.98 5.94 6.48
C LEU A 294 8.88 7.01 6.53
N VAL A 295 7.85 6.82 7.38
CA VAL A 295 6.83 7.86 7.61
C VAL A 295 7.48 9.15 8.11
N LEU A 296 8.43 9.06 9.04
CA LEU A 296 9.16 10.23 9.54
C LEU A 296 10.00 10.89 8.43
N ALA A 297 10.64 10.11 7.56
CA ALA A 297 11.35 10.62 6.39
C ALA A 297 10.40 11.41 5.45
N HIS A 298 9.21 10.88 5.21
CA HIS A 298 8.20 11.47 4.33
C HIS A 298 7.58 12.77 4.86
N ILE A 299 7.62 13.03 6.17
CA ILE A 299 7.14 14.29 6.75
C ILE A 299 8.19 15.40 6.81
N LEU A 300 9.49 15.09 6.63
CA LEU A 300 10.56 16.09 6.67
C LEU A 300 10.39 17.27 5.68
N PRO A 301 9.84 17.09 4.46
CA PRO A 301 9.55 18.20 3.55
C PRO A 301 8.68 19.30 4.17
N PHE A 302 7.90 18.98 5.20
CA PHE A 302 7.10 19.96 5.95
C PHE A 302 7.96 21.09 6.55
N SER A 303 9.21 20.82 6.93
CA SER A 303 10.11 21.86 7.44
C SER A 303 10.42 22.93 6.38
N ALA A 304 10.66 22.51 5.13
CA ALA A 304 10.84 23.45 4.03
C ALA A 304 9.58 24.26 3.73
N ARG A 305 8.37 23.69 3.93
CA ARG A 305 7.09 24.40 3.78
C ARG A 305 6.87 25.48 4.82
N ILE A 306 7.36 25.28 6.04
CA ILE A 306 7.31 26.29 7.10
C ILE A 306 8.25 27.44 6.75
N HIS A 307 9.51 27.11 6.39
CA HIS A 307 10.51 28.13 6.09
C HIS A 307 10.21 28.93 4.82
N SER A 308 9.53 28.37 3.82
CA SER A 308 9.13 29.09 2.60
C SER A 308 8.00 30.10 2.79
N LYS A 309 7.34 30.12 3.96
CA LYS A 309 6.25 31.05 4.30
C LYS A 309 6.69 32.24 5.15
N VAL A 310 7.97 32.27 5.55
CA VAL A 310 8.62 33.41 6.22
C VAL A 310 9.39 34.21 5.17
#